data_AF-A0A917EA45-F1
#
_entry.id   AF-A0A917EA45-F1
#
_cell.length_a   1.000
_cell.length_b   1.000
_cell.length_c   1.000
_cell.angle_alpha   90.00
_cell.angle_beta   90.00
_cell.angle_gamma   90.00
#
_symmetry.space_group_name_H-M   'P 1'
#
loop_
_entity.id
_entity.type
_entity.pdbx_description
1 polymer ?
#
loop_
_entity_poly.entity_id
_entity_poly.type
_entity_poly.pdbx_seq_one_letter_code
_entity_poly.pdbx_strand_id
1 'polypeptide(L)'
;MRAISGRYIAFAMCVAVLVAGLLLQPSGTAGRGVTLAAFLLTALGIRDMLQPHHSVQRNYPVIGHIRWLIETIRPEIRQYLLEDDNEALPFSRSQRSLVYRRAKGVSSEHPFGTIMDVYADDYEFIQHSMRPVAVPDPAGFRITIGNDQCAQPYSASILNISAMSFGSLSANAILALNKGAAMGNFYHDTGEGSISPYHREGGGDIVWEVASGYFGCRTPGGCFDPDKFAAQAVSPQVKMVEIKLSQGAKPGHGGILPAAKVTPEIAATRGVPLGQDCISPASHSAFSTPLEMMDFITQLRRLSGGKPIGFKLCVGHPWEFMAIVKAMLKTGVVPDFIVVDGGEGGTGAAPMEFSDHVGTPMREGLLFVHNTLVGAGLRDRIRIGVAGRLISAFDIAAVLAIGADWANSARGFMFALGCIQSLSCNTNKCPTGVATQDPGRQRALVVPDKATRVHQFHDHTVSALADMLAAAGISHPDELQPHHVAQRVDSNRVRGLDQLHQFLKPGELIDRSCAFTFYKSNWDRASADSFGQVIDMSQPNRMADMPETIGRAAE
;
A
#
# COMPACT_ATOMS: atom_id res chain seq x y z
N MET A 1 44.80 35.65 -18.21
CA MET A 1 44.32 34.95 -17.00
C MET A 1 42.91 34.46 -17.25
N ARG A 2 42.72 33.17 -17.57
CA ARG A 2 41.38 32.57 -17.60
C ARG A 2 40.86 32.62 -16.16
N ALA A 3 39.77 33.35 -15.94
CA ALA A 3 39.13 33.46 -14.63
C ALA A 3 39.01 32.07 -14.01
N ILE A 4 39.37 31.95 -12.74
CA ILE A 4 39.12 30.75 -11.94
C ILE A 4 37.63 30.44 -12.16
N SER A 5 37.37 29.36 -12.91
CA SER A 5 36.02 28.92 -13.21
C SER A 5 35.27 28.83 -11.87
N GLY A 6 34.05 29.38 -11.80
CA GLY A 6 33.32 29.60 -10.54
C GLY A 6 33.27 28.38 -9.61
N ARG A 7 33.46 27.20 -10.19
CA ARG A 7 33.60 25.90 -9.55
C ARG A 7 34.72 25.76 -8.49
N TYR A 8 35.82 26.51 -8.56
CA TYR A 8 36.93 26.42 -7.59
C TYR A 8 36.99 27.58 -6.58
N ILE A 9 36.06 28.52 -6.64
CA ILE A 9 36.11 29.75 -5.82
C ILE A 9 36.13 29.41 -4.31
N ALA A 10 35.26 28.49 -3.86
CA ALA A 10 35.21 28.09 -2.47
C ALA A 10 36.53 27.49 -1.97
N PHE A 11 37.14 26.61 -2.77
CA PHE A 11 38.44 26.03 -2.46
C PHE A 11 39.56 27.08 -2.47
N ALA A 12 39.58 27.97 -3.45
CA ALA A 12 40.54 29.07 -3.53
C ALA A 12 40.43 30.02 -2.32
N MET A 13 39.21 30.30 -1.84
CA MET A 13 38.98 31.07 -0.61
C MET A 13 39.53 30.33 0.62
N CYS A 14 39.31 29.02 0.75
CA CYS A 14 39.88 28.23 1.85
C CYS A 14 41.41 28.29 1.84
N VAL A 15 42.04 28.14 0.67
CA VAL A 15 43.50 28.27 0.50
C VAL A 15 43.98 29.68 0.84
N ALA A 16 43.28 30.73 0.39
CA ALA A 16 43.65 32.11 0.67
C ALA A 16 43.57 32.43 2.18
N VAL A 17 42.51 31.98 2.86
CA VAL A 17 42.35 32.14 4.31
C VAL A 17 43.41 31.34 5.08
N LEU A 18 43.75 30.13 4.61
CA LEU A 18 44.84 29.34 5.20
C LEU A 18 46.18 30.05 5.07
N VAL A 19 46.51 30.54 3.89
CA VAL A 19 47.76 31.28 3.64
C VAL A 19 47.82 32.55 4.48
N ALA A 20 46.74 33.33 4.55
CA ALA A 20 46.66 34.51 5.38
C ALA A 20 46.81 34.18 6.88
N GLY A 21 46.18 33.11 7.36
CA GLY A 21 46.31 32.66 8.75
C GLY A 21 47.72 32.21 9.12
N LEU A 22 48.42 31.53 8.20
CA LEU A 22 49.82 31.12 8.38
C LEU A 22 50.79 32.31 8.37
N LEU A 23 50.51 33.33 7.55
CA LEU A 23 51.35 34.54 7.45
C LEU A 23 51.13 35.51 8.62
N LEU A 24 49.88 35.72 9.03
CA LEU A 24 49.52 36.69 10.07
C LEU A 24 49.73 36.17 11.49
N GLN A 25 49.84 34.85 11.68
CA GLN A 25 50.03 34.17 12.97
C GLN A 25 49.23 34.79 14.12
N PRO A 26 47.88 34.82 14.02
CA PRO A 26 47.06 35.49 15.01
C PRO A 26 47.28 34.91 16.41
N SER A 27 47.53 35.80 17.37
CA SER A 27 47.79 35.44 18.78
C SER A 27 46.53 34.99 19.52
N GLY A 28 45.35 35.37 19.04
CA GLY A 28 44.06 34.98 19.62
C GLY A 28 43.62 33.55 19.26
N THR A 29 42.95 32.89 20.21
CA THR A 29 42.38 31.53 20.03
C THR A 29 41.41 31.45 18.85
N ALA A 30 40.61 32.49 18.63
CA ALA A 30 39.70 32.58 17.49
C ALA A 30 40.44 32.56 16.13
N GLY A 31 41.53 33.33 15.99
CA GLY A 31 42.31 33.38 14.75
C GLY A 31 43.04 32.06 14.44
N ARG A 32 43.54 31.38 15.49
CA ARG A 32 44.09 30.03 15.36
C ARG A 32 43.02 29.02 14.95
N GLY A 33 41.81 29.14 15.50
CA GLY A 33 40.66 28.32 15.13
C GLY A 33 40.26 28.48 13.65
N VAL A 34 40.20 29.73 13.15
CA VAL A 34 39.92 30.01 11.72
C VAL A 34 41.01 29.42 10.81
N THR A 35 42.28 29.54 11.19
CA THR A 35 43.40 28.99 10.41
C THR A 35 43.33 27.46 10.35
N LEU A 36 43.01 26.80 11.48
CA LEU A 36 42.82 25.35 11.54
C LEU A 36 41.62 24.89 10.69
N ALA A 37 40.49 25.60 10.76
CA ALA A 37 39.33 25.29 9.94
C ALA A 37 39.64 25.41 8.44
N ALA A 38 40.34 26.48 8.03
CA ALA A 38 40.78 26.67 6.66
C ALA A 38 41.74 25.55 6.20
N PHE A 39 42.67 25.12 7.07
CA PHE A 39 43.55 23.98 6.81
C PHE A 39 42.76 22.70 6.53
N LEU A 40 41.80 22.35 7.39
CA LEU A 40 40.98 21.16 7.24
C LEU A 40 40.12 21.20 5.96
N LEU A 41 39.54 22.37 5.64
CA LEU A 41 38.76 22.55 4.42
C LEU A 41 39.63 22.51 3.15
N THR A 42 40.84 23.04 3.18
CA THR A 42 41.79 22.91 2.08
C THR A 42 42.23 21.45 1.89
N ALA A 43 42.52 20.72 2.97
CA ALA A 43 42.84 19.29 2.90
C ALA A 43 41.66 18.48 2.34
N LEU A 44 40.43 18.79 2.76
CA LEU A 44 39.20 18.22 2.20
C LEU A 44 39.07 18.51 0.71
N GLY A 45 39.27 19.77 0.28
CA GLY A 45 39.20 20.15 -1.13
C GLY A 45 40.24 19.45 -2.01
N ILE A 46 41.46 19.24 -1.50
CA ILE A 46 42.48 18.44 -2.20
C ILE A 46 42.01 16.98 -2.34
N ARG A 47 41.48 16.39 -1.27
CA ARG A 47 40.90 15.03 -1.31
C ARG A 47 39.76 14.94 -2.33
N ASP A 48 38.87 15.93 -2.37
CA ASP A 48 37.73 15.98 -3.29
C ASP A 48 38.17 16.00 -4.76
N MET A 49 39.26 16.70 -5.07
CA MET A 49 39.83 16.77 -6.42
C MET A 49 40.55 15.49 -6.84
N LEU A 50 41.18 14.79 -5.89
CA LEU A 50 41.94 13.58 -6.16
C LEU A 50 41.06 12.33 -6.27
N GLN A 51 39.99 12.24 -5.48
CA GLN A 51 39.12 11.07 -5.48
C GLN A 51 38.41 10.86 -6.86
N PRO A 52 38.30 9.63 -7.37
CA PRO A 52 37.74 9.35 -8.70
C PRO A 52 36.23 9.06 -8.73
N HIS A 53 35.55 8.96 -7.59
CA HIS A 53 34.19 8.38 -7.49
C HIS A 53 33.04 9.40 -7.60
N HIS A 54 33.25 10.66 -7.16
CA HIS A 54 32.20 11.68 -7.09
C HIS A 54 32.51 12.87 -8.00
N SER A 55 31.89 12.90 -9.18
CA SER A 55 32.09 13.93 -10.21
C SER A 55 31.73 15.36 -9.76
N VAL A 56 30.74 15.50 -8.87
CA VAL A 56 30.32 16.82 -8.34
C VAL A 56 31.34 17.37 -7.35
N GLN A 57 31.78 16.58 -6.36
CA GLN A 57 32.82 17.00 -5.40
C GLN A 57 34.16 17.29 -6.11
N ARG A 58 34.50 16.50 -7.13
CA ARG A 58 35.71 16.71 -7.93
C ARG A 58 35.69 18.01 -8.74
N ASN A 59 34.53 18.40 -9.26
CA ASN A 59 34.39 19.67 -9.99
C ASN A 59 34.19 20.88 -9.07
N TYR A 60 33.61 20.69 -7.88
CA TYR A 60 33.27 21.73 -6.90
C TYR A 60 33.81 21.36 -5.51
N PRO A 61 35.15 21.36 -5.30
CA PRO A 61 35.76 20.96 -4.04
C PRO A 61 35.30 21.84 -2.87
N VAL A 62 35.16 21.23 -1.70
CA VAL A 62 34.56 21.82 -0.48
C VAL A 62 33.06 22.09 -0.59
N ILE A 63 32.62 22.93 -1.54
CA ILE A 63 31.22 23.36 -1.63
C ILE A 63 30.27 22.24 -2.12
N GLY A 64 30.77 21.26 -2.86
CA GLY A 64 30.01 20.08 -3.29
C GLY A 64 29.46 19.24 -2.14
N HIS A 65 30.01 19.36 -0.93
CA HIS A 65 29.48 18.70 0.28
C HIS A 65 28.18 19.33 0.78
N ILE A 66 27.96 20.63 0.51
CA ILE A 66 26.70 21.32 0.88
C ILE A 66 25.52 20.69 0.16
N ARG A 67 25.70 20.24 -1.10
CA ARG A 67 24.67 19.53 -1.85
C ARG A 67 24.14 18.33 -1.07
N TRP A 68 25.02 17.48 -0.54
CA TRP A 68 24.64 16.29 0.22
C TRP A 68 23.99 16.63 1.55
N LEU A 69 24.46 17.68 2.23
CA LEU A 69 23.82 18.18 3.45
C LEU A 69 22.39 18.64 3.18
N ILE A 70 22.18 19.45 2.13
CA ILE A 70 20.85 19.89 1.72
C ILE A 70 20.02 18.70 1.24
N GLU A 71 20.56 17.80 0.42
CA GLU A 71 19.84 16.59 -0.04
C GLU A 71 19.38 15.70 1.11
N THR A 72 20.12 15.65 2.22
CA THR A 72 19.74 14.87 3.41
C THR A 72 18.53 15.46 4.15
N ILE A 73 18.39 16.79 4.16
CA ILE A 73 17.30 17.53 4.86
C ILE A 73 16.21 17.96 3.86
N ARG A 74 16.46 17.83 2.55
CA ARG A 74 15.57 18.28 1.47
C ARG A 74 14.18 17.67 1.58
N PRO A 75 14.00 16.36 1.87
CA PRO A 75 12.67 15.79 2.01
C PRO A 75 11.84 16.53 3.07
N GLU A 76 12.43 16.81 4.24
CA GLU A 76 11.77 17.50 5.34
C GLU A 76 11.51 18.98 5.03
N ILE A 77 12.49 19.70 4.46
CA ILE A 77 12.32 21.11 4.07
C ILE A 77 11.22 21.24 3.00
N ARG A 78 11.26 20.39 1.97
CA ARG A 78 10.25 20.41 0.92
C ARG A 78 8.87 20.18 1.50
N GLN A 79 8.73 19.18 2.36
CA GLN A 79 7.46 18.77 2.93
C GLN A 79 6.78 19.80 3.84
N TYR A 80 7.56 20.60 4.59
CA TYR A 80 7.01 21.55 5.57
C TYR A 80 7.05 23.01 5.13
N LEU A 81 7.98 23.38 4.24
CA LEU A 81 8.21 24.78 3.85
C LEU A 81 7.89 25.08 2.38
N LEU A 82 7.83 24.08 1.49
CA LEU A 82 7.72 24.30 0.05
C LEU A 82 6.51 23.62 -0.63
N GLU A 83 6.05 22.47 -0.13
CA GLU A 83 4.90 21.74 -0.68
C GLU A 83 3.61 22.53 -0.45
N ASP A 84 2.81 22.68 -1.51
CA ASP A 84 1.45 23.19 -1.42
C ASP A 84 0.55 22.17 -0.69
N ASP A 85 -0.53 22.65 -0.07
CA ASP A 85 -1.42 21.83 0.75
C ASP A 85 -2.13 20.73 -0.06
N ASN A 86 -2.26 20.93 -1.37
CA ASN A 86 -2.87 20.00 -2.34
C ASN A 86 -1.85 19.28 -3.25
N GLU A 87 -0.55 19.63 -3.24
CA GLU A 87 0.47 18.92 -4.04
C GLU A 87 0.69 17.51 -3.44
N ALA A 88 0.23 16.48 -4.14
CA ALA A 88 0.21 15.12 -3.61
C ALA A 88 1.33 14.25 -4.19
N LEU A 89 2.35 13.90 -3.40
CA LEU A 89 3.25 12.78 -3.73
C LEU A 89 3.84 12.10 -2.46
N PRO A 90 3.36 10.92 -2.01
CA PRO A 90 2.11 10.21 -2.34
C PRO A 90 0.87 10.66 -1.56
N PHE A 91 0.97 11.51 -0.53
CA PHE A 91 -0.19 12.15 0.12
C PHE A 91 0.09 13.62 0.32
N SER A 92 -0.93 14.45 0.07
CA SER A 92 -0.87 15.88 0.30
C SER A 92 -0.74 16.21 1.80
N ARG A 93 -0.39 17.46 2.13
CA ARG A 93 -0.34 17.91 3.52
C ARG A 93 -1.73 17.92 4.15
N SER A 94 -2.77 18.31 3.41
CA SER A 94 -4.17 18.28 3.88
C SER A 94 -4.62 16.86 4.25
N GLN A 95 -4.33 15.88 3.39
CA GLN A 95 -4.59 14.46 3.62
C GLN A 95 -3.89 13.92 4.88
N ARG A 96 -2.59 14.19 5.03
CA ARG A 96 -1.82 13.77 6.22
C ARG A 96 -2.34 14.45 7.49
N SER A 97 -2.66 15.75 7.41
CA SER A 97 -3.20 16.54 8.51
C SER A 97 -4.54 15.99 9.00
N LEU A 98 -5.44 15.59 8.09
CA LEU A 98 -6.71 14.94 8.44
C LEU A 98 -6.46 13.72 9.34
N VAL A 99 -5.57 12.82 8.91
CA VAL A 99 -5.23 11.62 9.68
C VAL A 99 -4.62 11.98 11.03
N TYR A 100 -3.66 12.91 11.07
CA TYR A 100 -3.02 13.32 12.32
C TYR A 100 -3.98 13.93 13.32
N ARG A 101 -4.96 14.72 12.85
CA ARG A 101 -5.98 15.35 13.69
C ARG A 101 -6.92 14.31 14.28
N ARG A 102 -7.48 13.44 13.43
CA ARG A 102 -8.32 12.31 13.86
C ARG A 102 -7.58 11.42 14.87
N ALA A 103 -6.34 11.07 14.56
CA ALA A 103 -5.48 10.26 15.42
C ALA A 103 -5.03 10.98 16.72
N LYS A 104 -5.27 12.27 16.90
CA LYS A 104 -4.98 12.99 18.17
C LYS A 104 -6.26 13.31 18.94
N GLY A 105 -7.42 12.97 18.40
CA GLY A 105 -8.72 13.40 18.94
C GLY A 105 -8.89 14.92 18.98
N VAL A 106 -8.24 15.64 18.06
CA VAL A 106 -8.48 17.09 17.88
C VAL A 106 -9.46 17.29 16.74
N SER A 107 -10.29 18.34 16.83
CA SER A 107 -11.31 18.64 15.83
C SER A 107 -10.73 18.67 14.41
N SER A 108 -11.38 17.93 13.51
CA SER A 108 -11.09 17.95 12.06
C SER A 108 -11.83 19.07 11.32
N GLU A 109 -12.53 19.96 12.04
CA GLU A 109 -13.20 21.11 11.43
C GLU A 109 -12.17 22.03 10.75
N HIS A 110 -12.55 22.51 9.57
CA HIS A 110 -11.77 23.43 8.77
C HIS A 110 -12.62 24.68 8.47
N PRO A 111 -12.19 25.88 8.88
CA PRO A 111 -12.88 27.12 8.53
C PRO A 111 -12.65 27.48 7.06
N PHE A 112 -13.41 28.43 6.53
CA PHE A 112 -13.20 29.07 5.22
C PHE A 112 -13.54 28.25 3.96
N GLY A 113 -14.05 27.02 4.11
CA GLY A 113 -14.57 26.21 3.00
C GLY A 113 -13.52 25.28 2.38
N THR A 114 -13.83 24.68 1.22
CA THR A 114 -12.92 23.77 0.54
C THR A 114 -11.81 24.52 -0.19
N ILE A 115 -10.59 24.01 -0.09
CA ILE A 115 -9.43 24.45 -0.90
C ILE A 115 -9.22 23.55 -2.13
N MET A 116 -10.05 22.52 -2.31
CA MET A 116 -9.99 21.63 -3.48
C MET A 116 -10.55 22.34 -4.71
N ASP A 117 -9.97 22.05 -5.88
CA ASP A 117 -10.52 22.48 -7.16
C ASP A 117 -11.74 21.62 -7.52
N VAL A 118 -12.93 22.13 -7.19
CA VAL A 118 -14.21 21.45 -7.48
C VAL A 118 -14.60 21.45 -8.96
N TYR A 119 -13.82 22.13 -9.80
CA TYR A 119 -14.00 22.19 -11.24
C TYR A 119 -13.01 21.31 -12.01
N ALA A 120 -12.12 20.60 -11.33
CA ALA A 120 -11.23 19.61 -11.93
C ALA A 120 -12.03 18.45 -12.56
N ASP A 121 -11.51 17.92 -13.68
CA ASP A 121 -12.15 16.88 -14.53
C ASP A 121 -12.20 15.48 -13.88
N ASP A 122 -11.87 15.35 -12.60
CA ASP A 122 -11.93 14.14 -11.80
C ASP A 122 -12.52 14.37 -10.40
N TYR A 123 -13.02 15.59 -10.12
CA TYR A 123 -13.59 15.92 -8.81
C TYR A 123 -14.82 15.05 -8.53
N GLU A 124 -14.75 14.30 -7.44
CA GLU A 124 -15.83 13.45 -6.97
C GLU A 124 -16.46 13.99 -5.69
N PHE A 125 -17.76 13.78 -5.56
CA PHE A 125 -18.52 14.15 -4.37
C PHE A 125 -19.70 13.22 -4.16
N ILE A 126 -20.09 13.07 -2.90
CA ILE A 126 -21.32 12.36 -2.53
C ILE A 126 -22.51 13.31 -2.66
N GLN A 127 -23.61 12.80 -3.21
CA GLN A 127 -24.84 13.58 -3.34
C GLN A 127 -25.58 13.60 -2.00
N HIS A 128 -25.90 14.79 -1.50
CA HIS A 128 -26.71 14.93 -0.28
C HIS A 128 -28.19 14.67 -0.57
N SER A 129 -28.92 14.22 0.44
CA SER A 129 -30.37 14.04 0.38
C SER A 129 -31.08 15.29 0.89
N MET A 130 -32.19 15.67 0.25
CA MET A 130 -33.14 16.67 0.78
C MET A 130 -33.92 16.15 1.99
N ARG A 131 -33.82 14.84 2.27
CA ARG A 131 -34.36 14.17 3.45
C ARG A 131 -33.23 13.36 4.10
N PRO A 132 -32.31 14.00 4.85
CA PRO A 132 -31.27 13.30 5.57
C PRO A 132 -31.89 12.38 6.63
N VAL A 133 -31.15 11.36 7.04
CA VAL A 133 -31.53 10.45 8.12
C VAL A 133 -30.81 10.83 9.42
N ALA A 134 -31.22 10.25 10.54
CA ALA A 134 -30.47 10.38 11.79
C ALA A 134 -29.08 9.75 11.62
N VAL A 135 -28.06 10.31 12.28
CA VAL A 135 -26.71 9.76 12.24
C VAL A 135 -26.74 8.33 12.79
N PRO A 136 -26.41 7.30 11.98
CA PRO A 136 -26.40 5.93 12.44
C PRO A 136 -25.24 5.68 13.40
N ASP A 137 -25.35 4.64 14.23
CA ASP A 137 -24.27 4.25 15.14
C ASP A 137 -23.07 3.69 14.35
N PRO A 138 -21.90 4.35 14.39
CA PRO A 138 -20.69 3.88 13.70
C PRO A 138 -20.24 2.48 14.14
N ALA A 139 -20.54 2.07 15.38
CA ALA A 139 -20.20 0.74 15.88
C ALA A 139 -20.95 -0.39 15.13
N GLY A 140 -22.09 -0.06 14.53
CA GLY A 140 -22.89 -0.96 13.70
C GLY A 140 -22.32 -1.19 12.31
N PHE A 141 -21.35 -0.39 11.85
CA PHE A 141 -20.79 -0.49 10.50
C PHE A 141 -19.82 -1.67 10.38
N ARG A 142 -20.41 -2.86 10.21
CA ARG A 142 -19.68 -4.13 10.16
C ARG A 142 -20.21 -5.02 9.04
N ILE A 143 -19.30 -5.81 8.47
CA ILE A 143 -19.59 -6.82 7.45
C ILE A 143 -19.27 -8.21 7.98
N THR A 144 -20.13 -9.19 7.67
CA THR A 144 -19.84 -10.60 7.96
C THR A 144 -19.08 -11.23 6.80
N ILE A 145 -17.88 -11.73 7.09
CA ILE A 145 -16.98 -12.43 6.16
C ILE A 145 -17.00 -13.93 6.48
N GLY A 146 -17.36 -14.73 5.48
CA GLY A 146 -17.54 -16.17 5.59
C GLY A 146 -18.74 -16.62 4.77
N ASN A 147 -18.56 -17.64 3.93
CA ASN A 147 -19.62 -18.20 3.10
C ASN A 147 -20.14 -19.55 3.65
N ASP A 148 -20.97 -20.24 2.88
CA ASP A 148 -21.57 -21.53 3.23
C ASP A 148 -20.55 -22.66 3.48
N GLN A 149 -19.28 -22.47 3.10
CA GLN A 149 -18.19 -23.42 3.29
C GLN A 149 -17.36 -23.13 4.56
N CYS A 150 -17.61 -22.00 5.22
CA CYS A 150 -16.92 -21.57 6.45
C CYS A 150 -17.73 -21.92 7.70
N ALA A 151 -17.05 -22.38 8.75
CA ALA A 151 -17.67 -22.73 10.03
C ALA A 151 -17.58 -21.60 11.07
N GLN A 152 -16.69 -20.62 10.87
CA GLN A 152 -16.39 -19.55 11.83
C GLN A 152 -16.40 -18.19 11.14
N PRO A 153 -17.55 -17.70 10.64
CA PRO A 153 -17.61 -16.38 10.00
C PRO A 153 -17.15 -15.28 10.96
N TYR A 154 -16.52 -14.24 10.42
CA TYR A 154 -15.97 -13.12 11.17
C TYR A 154 -16.73 -11.82 10.85
N SER A 155 -17.13 -11.09 11.89
CA SER A 155 -17.71 -9.75 11.75
C SER A 155 -16.57 -8.73 11.74
N ALA A 156 -16.23 -8.18 10.59
CA ALA A 156 -15.19 -7.17 10.43
C ALA A 156 -15.78 -5.76 10.50
N SER A 157 -15.01 -4.77 10.99
CA SER A 157 -15.37 -3.36 10.82
C SER A 157 -15.32 -2.98 9.34
N ILE A 158 -16.03 -1.92 8.94
CA ILE A 158 -15.91 -1.35 7.58
C ILE A 158 -14.52 -0.78 7.27
N LEU A 159 -13.71 -0.45 8.28
CA LEU A 159 -12.33 0.03 8.13
C LEU A 159 -11.39 -0.82 8.99
N ASN A 160 -10.32 -1.38 8.41
CA ASN A 160 -9.34 -2.19 9.15
C ASN A 160 -7.89 -1.85 8.76
N ILE A 161 -6.93 -2.35 9.55
CA ILE A 161 -5.51 -2.17 9.27
C ILE A 161 -5.08 -3.17 8.19
N SER A 162 -4.60 -2.64 7.07
CA SER A 162 -4.07 -3.44 5.95
C SER A 162 -2.72 -4.08 6.28
N ALA A 163 -2.40 -5.15 5.55
CA ALA A 163 -1.20 -5.96 5.68
C ALA A 163 0.11 -5.15 5.74
N MET A 164 0.81 -5.21 6.87
CA MET A 164 2.12 -4.59 7.04
C MET A 164 3.06 -5.45 7.90
N SER A 165 4.09 -6.00 7.28
CA SER A 165 4.95 -6.99 7.94
C SER A 165 5.75 -6.47 9.15
N PHE A 166 5.80 -7.28 10.21
CA PHE A 166 6.88 -7.19 11.19
C PHE A 166 8.23 -7.42 10.51
N GLY A 167 9.17 -6.52 10.74
CA GLY A 167 10.42 -6.40 9.98
C GLY A 167 10.40 -5.20 9.04
N SER A 168 9.31 -4.99 8.30
CA SER A 168 9.11 -3.70 7.61
C SER A 168 8.81 -2.60 8.63
N LEU A 169 7.86 -2.90 9.52
CA LEU A 169 7.54 -2.09 10.70
C LEU A 169 8.32 -2.56 11.93
N SER A 170 8.48 -1.65 12.88
CA SER A 170 9.10 -1.88 14.19
C SER A 170 8.22 -2.73 15.11
N ALA A 171 8.82 -3.29 16.16
CA ALA A 171 8.11 -4.00 17.22
C ALA A 171 7.04 -3.10 17.86
N ASN A 172 7.43 -1.88 18.25
CA ASN A 172 6.54 -0.91 18.88
C ASN A 172 5.38 -0.50 17.95
N ALA A 173 5.61 -0.42 16.63
CA ALA A 173 4.57 -0.10 15.67
C ALA A 173 3.54 -1.23 15.58
N ILE A 174 3.99 -2.48 15.43
CA ILE A 174 3.10 -3.65 15.39
C ILE A 174 2.28 -3.77 16.67
N LEU A 175 2.93 -3.62 17.83
CA LEU A 175 2.27 -3.70 19.12
C LEU A 175 1.22 -2.59 19.31
N ALA A 176 1.55 -1.35 18.94
CA ALA A 176 0.62 -0.22 19.01
C ALA A 176 -0.57 -0.40 18.04
N LEU A 177 -0.32 -0.88 16.82
CA LEU A 177 -1.37 -1.19 15.84
C LEU A 177 -2.35 -2.23 16.37
N ASN A 178 -1.83 -3.36 16.87
CA ASN A 178 -2.69 -4.44 17.36
C ASN A 178 -3.42 -4.05 18.67
N LYS A 179 -2.79 -3.30 19.59
CA LYS A 179 -3.48 -2.76 20.77
C LYS A 179 -4.59 -1.79 20.39
N GLY A 180 -4.36 -0.90 19.42
CA GLY A 180 -5.40 0.01 18.93
C GLY A 180 -6.56 -0.72 18.24
N ALA A 181 -6.26 -1.78 17.49
CA ALA A 181 -7.26 -2.69 16.93
C ALA A 181 -8.11 -3.39 18.00
N ALA A 182 -7.48 -3.87 19.08
CA ALA A 182 -8.19 -4.45 20.22
C ALA A 182 -9.15 -3.44 20.88
N MET A 183 -8.72 -2.18 21.04
CA MET A 183 -9.53 -1.12 21.63
C MET A 183 -10.77 -0.78 20.79
N GLY A 184 -10.64 -0.77 19.46
CA GLY A 184 -11.72 -0.38 18.55
C GLY A 184 -12.49 -1.54 17.90
N ASN A 185 -12.19 -2.79 18.27
CA ASN A 185 -12.83 -3.99 17.70
C ASN A 185 -12.76 -4.06 16.15
N PHE A 186 -11.58 -3.80 15.60
CA PHE A 186 -11.24 -3.98 14.19
C PHE A 186 -10.00 -4.85 14.05
N TYR A 187 -9.76 -5.44 12.88
CA TYR A 187 -8.63 -6.37 12.74
C TYR A 187 -7.32 -5.68 12.35
N HIS A 188 -6.22 -6.37 12.65
CA HIS A 188 -4.88 -6.08 12.13
C HIS A 188 -4.36 -7.22 11.27
N ASP A 189 -4.08 -6.92 10.00
CA ASP A 189 -3.42 -7.87 9.11
C ASP A 189 -1.90 -7.86 9.31
N THR A 190 -1.31 -9.05 9.52
CA THR A 190 0.12 -9.20 9.83
C THR A 190 1.07 -8.82 8.70
N GLY A 191 0.56 -8.79 7.47
CA GLY A 191 1.36 -8.85 6.27
C GLY A 191 2.31 -10.06 6.18
N GLU A 192 3.17 -10.04 5.17
CA GLU A 192 4.10 -11.12 4.84
C GLU A 192 5.09 -11.53 5.95
N GLY A 193 5.16 -10.80 7.07
CA GLY A 193 6.17 -11.00 8.12
C GLY A 193 5.92 -12.19 9.03
N SER A 194 4.80 -12.89 8.85
CA SER A 194 4.21 -13.83 9.80
C SER A 194 3.70 -13.18 11.09
N ILE A 195 3.13 -14.01 11.97
CA ILE A 195 2.57 -13.58 13.25
C ILE A 195 3.71 -13.42 14.27
N SER A 196 4.13 -12.18 14.51
CA SER A 196 5.14 -11.87 15.52
C SER A 196 4.60 -11.88 16.96
N PRO A 197 5.46 -11.98 17.98
CA PRO A 197 5.06 -11.85 19.39
C PRO A 197 4.29 -10.55 19.68
N TYR A 198 4.63 -9.46 19.00
CA TYR A 198 3.98 -8.16 19.16
C TYR A 198 2.55 -8.11 18.60
N HIS A 199 2.22 -8.93 17.61
CA HIS A 199 0.82 -9.11 17.21
C HIS A 199 0.04 -9.86 18.29
N ARG A 200 0.67 -10.86 18.93
CA ARG A 200 0.03 -11.66 19.99
C ARG A 200 -0.21 -10.84 21.26
N GLU A 201 0.80 -10.11 21.70
CA GLU A 201 0.74 -9.31 22.94
C GLU A 201 -0.32 -8.20 22.88
N GLY A 202 -0.62 -7.65 21.69
CA GLY A 202 -1.59 -6.57 21.57
C GLY A 202 -3.05 -6.99 21.84
N GLY A 203 -3.36 -8.29 21.74
CA GLY A 203 -4.67 -8.86 22.07
C GLY A 203 -5.79 -8.59 21.06
N GLY A 204 -5.53 -7.83 19.98
CA GLY A 204 -6.51 -7.54 18.93
C GLY A 204 -6.62 -8.66 17.91
N ASP A 205 -7.73 -8.67 17.17
CA ASP A 205 -8.01 -9.67 16.14
C ASP A 205 -7.01 -9.59 14.96
N ILE A 206 -6.60 -10.77 14.47
CA ILE A 206 -5.56 -10.91 13.46
C ILE A 206 -6.13 -11.51 12.17
N VAL A 207 -5.77 -10.88 11.05
CA VAL A 207 -5.77 -11.54 9.73
C VAL A 207 -4.36 -12.00 9.44
N TRP A 208 -4.17 -13.29 9.22
CA TRP A 208 -2.84 -13.82 8.93
C TRP A 208 -2.61 -13.87 7.43
N GLU A 209 -1.73 -12.99 6.93
CA GLU A 209 -1.32 -12.98 5.53
C GLU A 209 -0.25 -14.07 5.28
N VAL A 210 -0.56 -15.01 4.39
CA VAL A 210 0.32 -16.10 3.95
C VAL A 210 0.77 -15.82 2.52
N ALA A 211 2.02 -15.37 2.37
CA ALA A 211 2.64 -15.07 1.09
C ALA A 211 3.53 -16.23 0.58
N SER A 212 4.11 -16.07 -0.61
CA SER A 212 4.95 -17.06 -1.29
C SER A 212 6.18 -17.54 -0.51
N GLY A 213 6.66 -16.77 0.47
CA GLY A 213 7.76 -17.17 1.36
C GLY A 213 7.34 -18.10 2.51
N TYR A 214 6.03 -18.27 2.72
CA TYR A 214 5.39 -19.08 3.78
C TYR A 214 5.98 -18.83 5.18
N PHE A 215 6.35 -17.59 5.49
CA PHE A 215 7.01 -17.29 6.76
C PHE A 215 6.13 -17.67 7.96
N GLY A 216 6.76 -18.33 8.94
CA GLY A 216 6.09 -18.94 10.10
C GLY A 216 5.22 -20.18 9.82
N CYS A 217 5.09 -20.61 8.55
CA CYS A 217 4.47 -21.87 8.15
C CYS A 217 5.24 -22.56 7.01
N ARG A 218 6.58 -22.50 7.07
CA ARG A 218 7.47 -23.08 6.07
C ARG A 218 8.29 -24.23 6.60
N THR A 219 8.59 -25.15 5.69
CA THR A 219 9.67 -26.13 5.82
C THR A 219 11.03 -25.43 5.73
N PRO A 220 12.14 -26.07 6.14
CA PRO A 220 13.48 -25.53 5.93
C PRO A 220 13.77 -25.19 4.46
N GLY A 221 13.22 -25.98 3.52
CA GLY A 221 13.34 -25.74 2.08
C GLY A 221 12.50 -24.58 1.53
N GLY A 222 11.65 -23.95 2.34
CA GLY A 222 10.83 -22.81 1.92
C GLY A 222 9.48 -23.16 1.30
N CYS A 223 9.11 -24.44 1.27
CA CYS A 223 7.75 -24.87 0.91
C CYS A 223 6.80 -24.74 2.10
N PHE A 224 5.50 -24.69 1.81
CA PHE A 224 4.44 -24.69 2.82
C PHE A 224 4.51 -25.91 3.76
N ASP A 225 4.28 -25.68 5.04
CA ASP A 225 4.27 -26.67 6.12
C ASP A 225 2.89 -26.68 6.79
N PRO A 226 2.06 -27.71 6.56
CA PRO A 226 0.68 -27.75 7.03
C PRO A 226 0.56 -27.82 8.54
N ASP A 227 1.51 -28.46 9.23
CA ASP A 227 1.46 -28.62 10.69
C ASP A 227 1.77 -27.30 11.38
N LYS A 228 2.79 -26.58 10.90
CA LYS A 228 3.09 -25.23 11.39
C LYS A 228 1.98 -24.24 11.07
N PHE A 229 1.37 -24.37 9.89
CA PHE A 229 0.20 -23.57 9.54
C PHE A 229 -0.94 -23.81 10.54
N ALA A 230 -1.34 -25.07 10.75
CA ALA A 230 -2.42 -25.43 11.65
C ALA A 230 -2.16 -24.91 13.07
N ALA A 231 -0.93 -25.08 13.58
CA ALA A 231 -0.55 -24.63 14.93
C ALA A 231 -0.76 -23.12 15.15
N GLN A 232 -0.52 -22.29 14.13
CA GLN A 232 -0.74 -20.85 14.20
C GLN A 232 -2.21 -20.48 13.93
N ALA A 233 -2.81 -21.10 12.91
CA ALA A 233 -4.11 -20.75 12.38
C ALA A 233 -5.25 -21.06 13.34
N VAL A 234 -5.17 -22.12 14.17
CA VAL A 234 -6.24 -22.50 15.10
C VAL A 234 -6.43 -21.50 16.25
N SER A 235 -5.41 -20.70 16.57
CA SER A 235 -5.47 -19.68 17.63
C SER A 235 -6.73 -18.80 17.53
N PRO A 236 -7.48 -18.57 18.62
CA PRO A 236 -8.72 -17.77 18.58
C PRO A 236 -8.52 -16.31 18.17
N GLN A 237 -7.30 -15.77 18.34
CA GLN A 237 -6.93 -14.43 17.89
C GLN A 237 -6.80 -14.32 16.35
N VAL A 238 -6.49 -15.41 15.66
CA VAL A 238 -6.48 -15.43 14.18
C VAL A 238 -7.92 -15.62 13.74
N LYS A 239 -8.48 -14.62 13.06
CA LYS A 239 -9.87 -14.61 12.62
C LYS A 239 -10.03 -15.02 11.17
N MET A 240 -9.07 -14.64 10.32
CA MET A 240 -9.08 -14.95 8.89
C MET A 240 -7.67 -15.26 8.40
N VAL A 241 -7.57 -15.96 7.27
CA VAL A 241 -6.30 -16.20 6.58
C VAL A 241 -6.40 -15.62 5.17
N GLU A 242 -5.43 -14.77 4.82
CA GLU A 242 -5.35 -14.10 3.53
C GLU A 242 -4.16 -14.66 2.74
N ILE A 243 -4.42 -15.33 1.62
CA ILE A 243 -3.35 -15.76 0.71
C ILE A 243 -2.91 -14.55 -0.12
N LYS A 244 -1.66 -14.12 -0.01
CA LYS A 244 -1.16 -12.97 -0.76
C LYS A 244 -0.61 -13.41 -2.12
N LEU A 245 -1.38 -13.21 -3.18
CA LEU A 245 -0.93 -13.46 -4.56
C LEU A 245 -0.02 -12.33 -5.06
N SER A 246 -0.38 -11.08 -4.77
CA SER A 246 0.41 -9.90 -5.15
C SER A 246 0.08 -8.70 -4.26
N GLN A 247 0.86 -7.63 -4.38
CA GLN A 247 0.57 -6.33 -3.75
C GLN A 247 0.73 -5.21 -4.77
N GLY A 248 0.03 -4.09 -4.56
CA GLY A 248 0.01 -2.95 -5.46
C GLY A 248 1.38 -2.36 -5.80
N ALA A 249 2.24 -2.20 -4.81
CA ALA A 249 3.53 -1.52 -4.99
C ALA A 249 4.59 -2.31 -5.79
N LYS A 250 4.38 -3.63 -5.95
CA LYS A 250 5.28 -4.53 -6.67
C LYS A 250 4.59 -5.84 -7.08
N PRO A 251 3.58 -5.80 -7.96
CA PRO A 251 2.92 -6.99 -8.44
C PRO A 251 3.91 -7.87 -9.21
N GLY A 252 3.77 -9.20 -9.11
CA GLY A 252 4.69 -10.14 -9.77
C GLY A 252 6.08 -10.26 -9.13
N HIS A 253 6.33 -9.63 -7.98
CA HIS A 253 7.57 -9.79 -7.21
C HIS A 253 7.28 -10.18 -5.76
N GLY A 254 8.09 -11.06 -5.19
CA GLY A 254 8.00 -11.44 -3.78
C GLY A 254 8.40 -10.32 -2.80
N GLY A 255 8.03 -10.49 -1.52
CA GLY A 255 8.49 -9.64 -0.43
C GLY A 255 10.01 -9.57 -0.33
N ILE A 256 10.53 -8.39 0.03
CA ILE A 256 11.97 -8.15 0.23
C ILE A 256 12.11 -7.52 1.61
N LEU A 257 12.89 -8.15 2.48
CA LEU A 257 13.37 -7.54 3.71
C LEU A 257 14.91 -7.53 3.70
N PRO A 258 15.54 -6.34 3.67
CA PRO A 258 17.00 -6.23 3.67
C PRO A 258 17.64 -6.87 4.91
N ALA A 259 18.82 -7.46 4.75
CA ALA A 259 19.62 -8.13 5.77
C ALA A 259 19.83 -7.26 7.01
N ALA A 260 20.03 -5.95 6.81
CA ALA A 260 20.19 -4.96 7.88
C ALA A 260 18.99 -4.87 8.83
N LYS A 261 17.82 -5.40 8.44
CA LYS A 261 16.60 -5.47 9.23
C LYS A 261 16.28 -6.89 9.70
N VAL A 262 17.07 -7.91 9.34
CA VAL A 262 16.83 -9.30 9.80
C VAL A 262 17.51 -9.49 11.14
N THR A 263 16.80 -9.15 12.21
CA THR A 263 17.23 -9.36 13.61
C THR A 263 17.02 -10.82 14.04
N PRO A 264 17.60 -11.29 15.16
CA PRO A 264 17.34 -12.63 15.69
C PRO A 264 15.85 -12.93 15.90
N GLU A 265 15.09 -11.95 16.36
CA GLU A 265 13.65 -12.08 16.54
C GLU A 265 12.90 -12.25 15.21
N ILE A 266 13.27 -11.50 14.19
CA ILE A 266 12.67 -11.61 12.86
C ILE A 266 13.03 -12.94 12.20
N ALA A 267 14.29 -13.37 12.33
CA ALA A 267 14.76 -14.66 11.85
C ALA A 267 13.96 -15.82 12.48
N ALA A 268 13.76 -15.78 13.81
CA ALA A 268 12.95 -16.76 14.53
C ALA A 268 11.47 -16.71 14.12
N THR A 269 10.88 -15.52 14.03
CA THR A 269 9.47 -15.33 13.64
C THR A 269 9.20 -15.88 12.23
N ARG A 270 10.12 -15.65 11.29
CA ARG A 270 9.94 -16.03 9.88
C ARG A 270 10.42 -17.45 9.58
N GLY A 271 11.28 -18.02 10.41
CA GLY A 271 11.96 -19.29 10.12
C GLY A 271 13.00 -19.14 9.00
N VAL A 272 13.81 -18.08 9.06
CA VAL A 272 14.86 -17.77 8.05
C VAL A 272 16.23 -17.60 8.70
N PRO A 273 17.34 -17.76 7.94
CA PRO A 273 18.68 -17.48 8.45
C PRO A 273 18.87 -16.03 8.90
N LEU A 274 19.67 -15.83 9.94
CA LEU A 274 20.01 -14.50 10.47
C LEU A 274 20.94 -13.74 9.52
N GLY A 275 20.72 -12.44 9.37
CA GLY A 275 21.67 -11.52 8.71
C GLY A 275 21.78 -11.66 7.19
N GLN A 276 20.83 -12.34 6.54
CA GLN A 276 20.76 -12.46 5.09
C GLN A 276 19.52 -11.74 4.55
N ASP A 277 19.57 -11.30 3.29
CA ASP A 277 18.40 -10.73 2.64
C ASP A 277 17.29 -11.77 2.58
N CYS A 278 16.11 -11.39 3.03
CA CYS A 278 14.94 -12.25 3.04
C CYS A 278 14.10 -11.91 1.80
N ILE A 279 14.39 -12.61 0.70
CA ILE A 279 13.71 -12.47 -0.59
C ILE A 279 12.72 -13.63 -0.75
N SER A 280 11.45 -13.30 -0.96
CA SER A 280 10.41 -14.30 -1.21
C SER A 280 10.35 -14.64 -2.70
N PRO A 281 9.98 -15.88 -3.08
CA PRO A 281 9.67 -16.21 -4.47
C PRO A 281 8.58 -15.30 -5.04
N ALA A 282 8.54 -15.14 -6.37
CA ALA A 282 7.49 -14.36 -7.03
C ALA A 282 6.12 -15.07 -7.04
N SER A 283 6.12 -16.39 -6.94
CA SER A 283 4.91 -17.23 -6.96
C SER A 283 4.86 -18.20 -5.79
N HIS A 284 3.65 -18.67 -5.48
CA HIS A 284 3.44 -19.72 -4.51
C HIS A 284 3.91 -21.07 -5.04
N SER A 285 4.67 -21.83 -4.25
CA SER A 285 5.06 -23.21 -4.61
C SER A 285 3.99 -24.26 -4.29
N ALA A 286 2.89 -23.89 -3.63
CA ALA A 286 1.83 -24.82 -3.23
C ALA A 286 0.81 -25.09 -4.34
N PHE A 287 0.76 -24.24 -5.37
CA PHE A 287 -0.11 -24.37 -6.52
C PHE A 287 0.51 -23.66 -7.73
N SER A 288 0.28 -24.21 -8.91
CA SER A 288 0.69 -23.66 -10.21
C SER A 288 -0.51 -23.43 -11.14
N THR A 289 -1.70 -23.91 -10.76
CA THR A 289 -2.94 -23.75 -11.53
C THR A 289 -4.06 -23.18 -10.66
N PRO A 290 -5.08 -22.55 -11.28
CA PRO A 290 -6.27 -22.10 -10.56
C PRO A 290 -7.02 -23.22 -9.81
N LEU A 291 -7.05 -24.44 -10.36
CA LEU A 291 -7.65 -25.61 -9.68
C LEU A 291 -6.88 -26.01 -8.43
N GLU A 292 -5.55 -26.11 -8.51
CA GLU A 292 -4.71 -26.39 -7.33
C GLU A 292 -4.84 -25.31 -6.26
N MET A 293 -5.07 -24.05 -6.67
CA MET A 293 -5.36 -22.97 -5.73
C MET A 293 -6.67 -23.20 -4.96
N MET A 294 -7.70 -23.77 -5.59
CA MET A 294 -8.95 -24.12 -4.89
C MET A 294 -8.74 -25.26 -3.89
N ASP A 295 -7.91 -26.25 -4.24
CA ASP A 295 -7.51 -27.33 -3.32
C ASP A 295 -6.73 -26.75 -2.13
N PHE A 296 -5.84 -25.79 -2.38
CA PHE A 296 -5.08 -25.11 -1.33
C PHE A 296 -6.00 -24.31 -0.39
N ILE A 297 -6.96 -23.54 -0.91
CA ILE A 297 -7.98 -22.86 -0.10
C ILE A 297 -8.73 -23.85 0.80
N THR A 298 -9.15 -24.99 0.24
CA THR A 298 -9.84 -26.06 0.98
C THR A 298 -8.96 -26.61 2.09
N GLN A 299 -7.67 -26.85 1.81
CA GLN A 299 -6.71 -27.32 2.79
C GLN A 299 -6.52 -26.32 3.93
N LEU A 300 -6.31 -25.03 3.62
CA LEU A 300 -6.14 -24.00 4.64
C LEU A 300 -7.39 -23.86 5.51
N ARG A 301 -8.58 -23.94 4.91
CA ARG A 301 -9.85 -23.87 5.64
C ARG A 301 -9.99 -25.02 6.63
N ARG A 302 -9.65 -26.24 6.21
CA ARG A 302 -9.65 -27.41 7.10
C ARG A 302 -8.64 -27.25 8.24
N LEU A 303 -7.40 -26.86 7.92
CA LEU A 303 -6.31 -26.74 8.89
C LEU A 303 -6.50 -25.57 9.88
N SER A 304 -7.25 -24.53 9.51
CA SER A 304 -7.58 -23.41 10.38
C SER A 304 -8.74 -23.69 11.34
N GLY A 305 -9.39 -24.85 11.23
CA GLY A 305 -10.60 -25.18 11.98
C GLY A 305 -11.88 -24.57 11.40
N GLY A 306 -11.88 -24.23 10.10
CA GLY A 306 -13.06 -23.72 9.39
C GLY A 306 -13.17 -22.20 9.35
N LYS A 307 -12.06 -21.46 9.52
CA LYS A 307 -12.05 -19.99 9.45
C LYS A 307 -12.14 -19.48 8.00
N PRO A 308 -12.56 -18.22 7.78
CA PRO A 308 -12.62 -17.63 6.46
C PRO A 308 -11.24 -17.61 5.81
N ILE A 309 -11.17 -18.13 4.59
CA ILE A 309 -9.97 -18.13 3.75
C ILE A 309 -10.25 -17.28 2.53
N GLY A 310 -9.44 -16.26 2.34
CA GLY A 310 -9.49 -15.38 1.18
C GLY A 310 -8.13 -15.21 0.54
N PHE A 311 -8.07 -14.36 -0.46
CA PHE A 311 -6.81 -13.98 -1.08
C PHE A 311 -6.76 -12.51 -1.44
N LYS A 312 -5.55 -11.98 -1.55
CA LYS A 312 -5.27 -10.60 -1.93
C LYS A 312 -4.49 -10.54 -3.22
N LEU A 313 -4.86 -9.58 -4.07
CA LEU A 313 -4.18 -9.32 -5.32
C LEU A 313 -4.26 -7.85 -5.72
N CYS A 314 -3.18 -7.37 -6.33
CA CYS A 314 -3.26 -6.31 -7.33
C CYS A 314 -3.55 -6.97 -8.69
N VAL A 315 -4.60 -6.51 -9.37
CA VAL A 315 -4.99 -7.05 -10.66
C VAL A 315 -3.87 -6.77 -11.68
N GLY A 316 -3.44 -7.83 -12.36
CA GLY A 316 -2.54 -7.78 -13.50
C GLY A 316 -3.29 -8.19 -14.76
N HIS A 317 -2.98 -9.37 -15.28
CA HIS A 317 -3.68 -9.90 -16.43
C HIS A 317 -5.13 -10.29 -16.10
N PRO A 318 -6.15 -9.75 -16.80
CA PRO A 318 -7.56 -10.04 -16.48
C PRO A 318 -7.94 -11.53 -16.60
N TRP A 319 -7.38 -12.24 -17.59
CA TRP A 319 -7.67 -13.66 -17.80
C TRP A 319 -7.21 -14.55 -16.65
N GLU A 320 -6.17 -14.17 -15.89
CA GLU A 320 -5.69 -14.93 -14.73
C GLU A 320 -6.71 -14.90 -13.59
N PHE A 321 -7.32 -13.74 -13.31
CA PHE A 321 -8.39 -13.66 -12.33
C PHE A 321 -9.62 -14.45 -12.78
N MET A 322 -10.01 -14.30 -14.05
CA MET A 322 -11.12 -15.06 -14.64
C MET A 322 -10.85 -16.58 -14.63
N ALA A 323 -9.59 -16.99 -14.73
CA ALA A 323 -9.18 -18.38 -14.61
C ALA A 323 -9.43 -18.94 -13.19
N ILE A 324 -9.14 -18.15 -12.16
CA ILE A 324 -9.52 -18.46 -10.76
C ILE A 324 -11.04 -18.58 -10.64
N VAL A 325 -11.80 -17.64 -11.18
CA VAL A 325 -13.27 -17.68 -11.16
C VAL A 325 -13.83 -18.92 -11.88
N LYS A 326 -13.25 -19.32 -13.02
CA LYS A 326 -13.62 -20.57 -13.70
C LYS A 326 -13.30 -21.81 -12.87
N ALA A 327 -12.18 -21.82 -12.13
CA ALA A 327 -11.88 -22.92 -11.21
C ALA A 327 -12.88 -22.98 -10.05
N MET A 328 -13.34 -21.83 -9.53
CA MET A 328 -14.41 -21.80 -8.52
C MET A 328 -15.70 -22.43 -9.05
N LEU A 329 -16.10 -22.10 -10.28
CA LEU A 329 -17.29 -22.68 -10.92
C LEU A 329 -17.13 -24.19 -11.17
N LYS A 330 -15.94 -24.63 -11.60
CA LYS A 330 -15.65 -26.04 -11.92
C LYS A 330 -15.61 -26.93 -10.66
N THR A 331 -15.07 -26.42 -9.56
CA THR A 331 -14.89 -27.18 -8.31
C THR A 331 -16.04 -26.99 -7.31
N GLY A 332 -16.79 -25.89 -7.43
CA GLY A 332 -17.74 -25.44 -6.42
C GLY A 332 -17.09 -24.83 -5.17
N VAL A 333 -15.76 -24.84 -5.06
CA VAL A 333 -15.00 -24.22 -3.96
C VAL A 333 -14.86 -22.73 -4.23
N VAL A 334 -15.16 -21.91 -3.23
CA VAL A 334 -15.03 -20.45 -3.31
C VAL A 334 -14.24 -19.93 -2.11
N PRO A 335 -13.40 -18.88 -2.28
CA PRO A 335 -12.86 -18.15 -1.15
C PRO A 335 -14.00 -17.45 -0.41
N ASP A 336 -13.79 -17.17 0.87
CA ASP A 336 -14.72 -16.39 1.68
C ASP A 336 -14.64 -14.90 1.34
N PHE A 337 -13.46 -14.45 0.91
CA PHE A 337 -13.23 -13.07 0.50
C PHE A 337 -12.09 -12.89 -0.49
N ILE A 338 -12.07 -11.72 -1.13
CA ILE A 338 -11.01 -11.26 -2.02
C ILE A 338 -10.65 -9.82 -1.64
N VAL A 339 -9.39 -9.52 -1.39
CA VAL A 339 -8.92 -8.14 -1.17
C VAL A 339 -8.23 -7.62 -2.44
N VAL A 340 -8.78 -6.54 -3.00
CA VAL A 340 -8.21 -5.86 -4.16
C VAL A 340 -7.26 -4.76 -3.69
N ASP A 341 -6.00 -4.84 -4.10
CA ASP A 341 -4.97 -3.86 -3.78
C ASP A 341 -4.63 -3.04 -5.04
N GLY A 342 -4.80 -1.73 -5.01
CA GLY A 342 -4.47 -0.86 -6.15
C GLY A 342 -2.96 -0.73 -6.37
N GLY A 343 -2.54 -0.56 -7.62
CA GLY A 343 -1.14 -0.33 -8.00
C GLY A 343 -0.47 0.82 -7.23
N GLU A 344 -1.25 1.80 -6.78
CA GLU A 344 -0.80 2.91 -5.94
C GLU A 344 -0.45 2.52 -4.49
N GLY A 345 -0.48 1.22 -4.16
CA GLY A 345 -0.16 0.65 -2.85
C GLY A 345 1.19 1.08 -2.28
N GLY A 346 1.35 0.95 -0.96
CA GLY A 346 2.61 1.27 -0.28
C GLY A 346 3.57 0.08 -0.21
N THR A 347 4.85 0.34 0.01
CA THR A 347 5.84 -0.70 0.30
C THR A 347 6.97 -0.18 1.19
N GLY A 348 7.54 -1.06 2.01
CA GLY A 348 8.77 -0.78 2.72
C GLY A 348 10.01 -0.80 1.83
N ALA A 349 9.97 -1.58 0.73
CA ALA A 349 11.03 -1.71 -0.27
C ALA A 349 10.49 -2.33 -1.57
N ALA A 350 10.65 -1.62 -2.68
CA ALA A 350 10.42 -2.10 -4.05
C ALA A 350 11.32 -1.35 -5.04
N PRO A 351 11.61 -1.94 -6.22
CA PRO A 351 12.14 -1.19 -7.36
C PRO A 351 11.14 -0.12 -7.84
N MET A 352 11.64 1.03 -8.28
CA MET A 352 10.82 2.18 -8.71
C MET A 352 9.90 1.84 -9.90
N GLU A 353 10.45 1.17 -10.92
CA GLU A 353 9.71 0.70 -12.10
C GLU A 353 8.45 -0.10 -11.74
N PHE A 354 8.52 -0.91 -10.68
CA PHE A 354 7.38 -1.69 -10.23
C PHE A 354 6.32 -0.82 -9.58
N SER A 355 6.72 0.16 -8.77
CA SER A 355 5.79 1.05 -8.09
C SER A 355 5.12 2.05 -9.04
N ASP A 356 5.78 2.43 -10.14
CA ASP A 356 5.30 3.46 -11.07
C ASP A 356 4.56 2.86 -12.28
N HIS A 357 4.88 1.63 -12.69
CA HIS A 357 4.43 1.08 -13.98
C HIS A 357 3.86 -0.34 -13.93
N VAL A 358 3.78 -0.98 -12.75
CA VAL A 358 3.26 -2.35 -12.64
C VAL A 358 2.07 -2.39 -11.66
N GLY A 359 0.91 -2.80 -12.18
CA GLY A 359 -0.32 -2.97 -11.40
C GLY A 359 -1.47 -2.10 -11.89
N THR A 360 -2.69 -2.62 -11.82
CA THR A 360 -3.89 -1.85 -12.13
C THR A 360 -4.25 -0.93 -10.95
N PRO A 361 -4.64 0.34 -11.19
CA PRO A 361 -5.11 1.21 -10.12
C PRO A 361 -6.36 0.64 -9.42
N MET A 362 -6.58 1.05 -8.17
CA MET A 362 -7.57 0.41 -7.29
C MET A 362 -8.98 0.38 -7.86
N ARG A 363 -9.48 1.47 -8.46
CA ARG A 363 -10.87 1.57 -8.92
C ARG A 363 -11.16 0.60 -10.06
N GLU A 364 -10.28 0.54 -11.05
CA GLU A 364 -10.38 -0.36 -12.19
C GLU A 364 -10.25 -1.82 -11.74
N GLY A 365 -9.31 -2.11 -10.84
CA GLY A 365 -9.15 -3.44 -10.26
C GLY A 365 -10.40 -3.89 -9.50
N LEU A 366 -10.97 -3.01 -8.67
CA LEU A 366 -12.18 -3.27 -7.88
C LEU A 366 -13.38 -3.53 -8.77
N LEU A 367 -13.65 -2.63 -9.74
CA LEU A 367 -14.75 -2.79 -10.69
C LEU A 367 -14.61 -4.08 -11.49
N PHE A 368 -13.40 -4.41 -11.95
CA PHE A 368 -13.14 -5.63 -12.70
C PHE A 368 -13.44 -6.89 -11.88
N VAL A 369 -12.95 -6.96 -10.64
CA VAL A 369 -13.21 -8.09 -9.73
C VAL A 369 -14.69 -8.19 -9.40
N HIS A 370 -15.32 -7.08 -9.01
CA HIS A 370 -16.76 -7.01 -8.71
C HIS A 370 -17.59 -7.53 -9.88
N ASN A 371 -17.40 -6.97 -11.07
CA ASN A 371 -18.14 -7.35 -12.26
C ASN A 371 -17.91 -8.79 -12.70
N THR A 372 -16.69 -9.29 -12.58
CA THR A 372 -16.40 -10.68 -12.94
C THR A 372 -17.13 -11.63 -12.01
N LEU A 373 -17.17 -11.34 -10.70
CA LEU A 373 -17.92 -12.15 -9.74
C LEU A 373 -19.44 -12.05 -9.95
N VAL A 374 -19.96 -10.86 -10.25
CA VAL A 374 -21.38 -10.68 -10.60
C VAL A 374 -21.72 -11.46 -11.87
N GLY A 375 -20.98 -11.23 -12.95
CA GLY A 375 -21.17 -11.92 -14.23
C GLY A 375 -21.03 -13.44 -14.15
N ALA A 376 -20.28 -13.96 -13.18
CA ALA A 376 -20.15 -15.39 -12.89
C ALA A 376 -21.22 -15.93 -11.91
N GLY A 377 -22.05 -15.07 -11.30
CA GLY A 377 -23.05 -15.47 -10.31
C GLY A 377 -22.46 -15.86 -8.94
N LEU A 378 -21.27 -15.36 -8.61
CA LEU A 378 -20.55 -15.69 -7.36
C LEU A 378 -20.48 -14.54 -6.35
N ARG A 379 -20.88 -13.32 -6.73
CA ARG A 379 -20.72 -12.11 -5.90
C ARG A 379 -21.34 -12.22 -4.51
N ASP A 380 -22.49 -12.89 -4.37
CA ASP A 380 -23.19 -13.01 -3.09
C ASP A 380 -22.46 -13.90 -2.08
N ARG A 381 -21.61 -14.82 -2.56
CA ARG A 381 -20.85 -15.79 -1.76
C ARG A 381 -19.44 -15.32 -1.41
N ILE A 382 -18.97 -14.21 -1.98
CA ILE A 382 -17.59 -13.74 -1.83
C ILE A 382 -17.61 -12.27 -1.47
N ARG A 383 -17.02 -11.93 -0.31
CA ARG A 383 -16.89 -10.53 0.10
C ARG A 383 -15.65 -9.89 -0.52
N ILE A 384 -15.72 -8.60 -0.87
CA ILE A 384 -14.62 -7.85 -1.49
C ILE A 384 -14.09 -6.80 -0.53
N GLY A 385 -12.85 -6.95 -0.08
CA GLY A 385 -12.12 -5.88 0.60
C GLY A 385 -11.32 -5.06 -0.41
N VAL A 386 -11.00 -3.82 -0.08
CA VAL A 386 -10.16 -2.98 -0.95
C VAL A 386 -9.12 -2.18 -0.20
N ALA A 387 -7.94 -2.02 -0.78
CA ALA A 387 -6.87 -1.15 -0.32
C ALA A 387 -6.32 -0.33 -1.49
N GLY A 388 -6.09 0.96 -1.26
CA GLY A 388 -5.62 1.88 -2.32
C GLY A 388 -5.73 3.33 -1.88
N ARG A 389 -4.73 3.82 -1.14
CA ARG A 389 -4.67 5.20 -0.61
C ARG A 389 -5.88 5.69 0.22
N LEU A 390 -6.71 4.79 0.74
CA LEU A 390 -7.92 5.13 1.51
C LEU A 390 -7.57 5.64 2.91
N ILE A 391 -7.93 6.88 3.23
CA ILE A 391 -7.68 7.53 4.53
C ILE A 391 -8.85 8.36 5.05
N SER A 392 -9.81 8.71 4.18
CA SER A 392 -10.93 9.59 4.49
C SER A 392 -12.26 8.84 4.49
N ALA A 393 -13.30 9.46 5.06
CA ALA A 393 -14.67 8.92 5.01
C ALA A 393 -15.19 8.87 3.56
N PHE A 394 -14.87 9.88 2.76
CA PHE A 394 -15.24 9.94 1.35
C PHE A 394 -14.57 8.83 0.55
N ASP A 395 -13.28 8.56 0.78
CA ASP A 395 -12.55 7.50 0.08
C ASP A 395 -13.25 6.14 0.31
N ILE A 396 -13.66 5.88 1.56
CA ILE A 396 -14.39 4.66 1.93
C ILE A 396 -15.75 4.62 1.25
N ALA A 397 -16.55 5.69 1.33
CA ALA A 397 -17.87 5.74 0.70
C ALA A 397 -17.79 5.51 -0.82
N ALA A 398 -16.82 6.13 -1.49
CA ALA A 398 -16.63 6.01 -2.94
C ALA A 398 -16.34 4.57 -3.38
N VAL A 399 -15.47 3.86 -2.66
CA VAL A 399 -15.13 2.47 -3.03
C VAL A 399 -16.23 1.47 -2.68
N LEU A 400 -16.96 1.68 -1.58
CA LEU A 400 -18.13 0.87 -1.25
C LEU A 400 -19.22 1.04 -2.30
N ALA A 401 -19.45 2.27 -2.78
CA ALA A 401 -20.43 2.57 -3.81
C ALA A 401 -20.18 1.82 -5.13
N ILE A 402 -18.93 1.49 -5.47
CA ILE A 402 -18.58 0.75 -6.71
C ILE A 402 -18.33 -0.75 -6.47
N GLY A 403 -18.63 -1.26 -5.28
CA GLY A 403 -18.80 -2.69 -5.06
C GLY A 403 -17.85 -3.35 -4.06
N ALA A 404 -17.03 -2.59 -3.32
CA ALA A 404 -16.34 -3.11 -2.14
C ALA A 404 -17.32 -3.32 -0.97
N ASP A 405 -17.05 -4.31 -0.13
CA ASP A 405 -17.80 -4.58 1.11
C ASP A 405 -17.10 -3.99 2.35
N TRP A 406 -15.78 -3.73 2.30
CA TRP A 406 -15.06 -2.97 3.32
C TRP A 406 -13.74 -2.39 2.80
N ALA A 407 -13.14 -1.48 3.57
CA ALA A 407 -11.89 -0.82 3.25
C ALA A 407 -10.75 -1.21 4.23
N ASN A 408 -9.54 -1.31 3.67
CA ASN A 408 -8.30 -1.52 4.39
C ASN A 408 -7.37 -0.31 4.19
N SER A 409 -6.77 0.18 5.27
CA SER A 409 -5.78 1.25 5.21
C SER A 409 -4.45 0.79 5.80
N ALA A 410 -3.36 0.97 5.06
CA ALA A 410 -2.00 0.84 5.61
C ALA A 410 -1.47 2.22 6.02
N ARG A 411 -1.35 3.11 5.04
CA ARG A 411 -0.71 4.43 5.21
C ARG A 411 -1.48 5.35 6.17
N GLY A 412 -2.82 5.27 6.22
CA GLY A 412 -3.60 5.99 7.23
C GLY A 412 -3.18 5.61 8.65
N PHE A 413 -3.12 4.31 8.95
CA PHE A 413 -2.66 3.85 10.26
C PHE A 413 -1.17 4.11 10.51
N MET A 414 -0.31 4.09 9.48
CA MET A 414 1.07 4.55 9.63
C MET A 414 1.15 6.03 10.03
N PHE A 415 0.33 6.91 9.44
CA PHE A 415 0.25 8.31 9.82
C PHE A 415 -0.32 8.48 11.25
N ALA A 416 -1.30 7.66 11.65
CA ALA A 416 -1.81 7.64 13.02
C ALA A 416 -0.73 7.31 14.05
N LEU A 417 0.15 6.34 13.74
CA LEU A 417 1.36 6.05 14.54
C LEU A 417 2.34 7.23 14.58
N GLY A 418 2.34 8.11 13.59
CA GLY A 418 3.25 9.25 13.46
C GLY A 418 4.29 9.10 12.36
N CYS A 419 4.04 8.28 11.33
CA CYS A 419 4.80 8.37 10.08
C CYS A 419 4.71 9.80 9.55
N ILE A 420 5.84 10.33 9.05
CA ILE A 420 5.92 11.66 8.42
C ILE A 420 6.20 11.56 6.92
N GLN A 421 6.01 10.40 6.28
CA GLN A 421 6.29 10.21 4.86
C GLN A 421 7.75 10.57 4.49
N SER A 422 8.74 10.18 5.31
CA SER A 422 10.15 10.47 5.04
C SER A 422 10.75 9.66 3.87
N LEU A 423 10.01 8.66 3.37
CA LEU A 423 10.41 7.74 2.29
C LEU A 423 11.75 7.02 2.53
N SER A 424 12.12 6.82 3.81
CA SER A 424 13.39 6.17 4.21
C SER A 424 13.20 4.76 4.79
N CYS A 425 12.04 4.14 4.55
CA CYS A 425 11.57 2.91 5.19
C CYS A 425 12.50 1.70 4.98
N ASN A 426 13.12 1.61 3.80
CA ASN A 426 14.07 0.57 3.40
C ASN A 426 15.44 0.72 4.07
N THR A 427 15.83 1.94 4.47
CA THR A 427 17.19 2.25 4.96
C THR A 427 17.44 1.88 6.42
N ASN A 428 16.41 1.45 7.14
CA ASN A 428 16.40 1.27 8.59
C ASN A 428 16.53 2.58 9.41
N LYS A 429 16.54 3.76 8.76
CA LYS A 429 16.77 5.07 9.41
C LYS A 429 15.49 5.89 9.61
N CYS A 430 14.32 5.24 9.73
CA CYS A 430 13.05 5.93 9.97
C CYS A 430 13.18 6.91 11.15
N PRO A 431 12.86 8.21 10.97
CA PRO A 431 13.05 9.21 12.01
C PRO A 431 12.06 9.08 13.16
N THR A 432 10.91 8.45 12.94
CA THR A 432 9.81 8.38 13.91
C THR A 432 9.65 7.02 14.59
N GLY A 433 10.55 6.07 14.30
CA GLY A 433 10.51 4.74 14.91
C GLY A 433 9.46 3.78 14.32
N VAL A 434 8.74 4.18 13.25
CA VAL A 434 7.70 3.35 12.61
C VAL A 434 8.30 2.20 11.79
N ALA A 435 9.19 2.52 10.84
CA ALA A 435 9.73 1.56 9.86
C ALA A 435 11.23 1.29 10.08
N THR A 436 11.60 0.80 11.26
CA THR A 436 12.99 0.56 11.65
C THR A 436 13.09 -0.59 12.65
N GLN A 437 14.23 -1.27 12.64
CA GLN A 437 14.64 -2.27 13.62
C GLN A 437 15.70 -1.73 14.60
N ASP A 438 16.10 -0.46 14.48
CA ASP A 438 17.03 0.20 15.40
C ASP A 438 16.34 0.51 16.74
N PRO A 439 16.78 -0.07 17.88
CA PRO A 439 16.13 0.15 19.17
C PRO A 439 16.13 1.62 19.62
N GLY A 440 17.20 2.36 19.29
CA GLY A 440 17.36 3.78 19.60
C GLY A 440 16.36 4.68 18.89
N ARG A 441 15.86 4.25 17.72
CA ARG A 441 14.77 4.92 16.98
C ARG A 441 13.40 4.42 17.40
N GLN A 442 13.25 3.11 17.63
CA GLN A 442 11.98 2.52 18.08
C GLN A 442 11.49 3.14 19.40
N ARG A 443 12.40 3.51 20.31
CA ARG A 443 12.06 4.16 21.59
C ARG A 443 11.23 5.43 21.44
N ALA A 444 11.33 6.12 20.30
CA ALA A 444 10.54 7.34 20.04
C ALA A 444 9.05 7.04 19.83
N LEU A 445 8.71 5.79 19.51
CA LEU A 445 7.34 5.33 19.31
C LEU A 445 6.78 4.76 20.61
N VAL A 446 6.16 5.62 21.43
CA VAL A 446 5.57 5.24 22.72
C VAL A 446 4.26 4.47 22.50
N VAL A 447 4.27 3.17 22.82
CA VAL A 447 3.17 2.24 22.48
C VAL A 447 1.80 2.63 23.05
N PRO A 448 1.64 2.96 24.35
CA PRO A 448 0.31 3.33 24.88
C PRO A 448 -0.30 4.57 24.21
N ASP A 449 0.52 5.59 23.94
CA ASP A 449 0.11 6.77 23.17
C ASP A 449 -0.32 6.35 21.76
N LYS A 450 0.54 5.63 21.04
CA LYS A 450 0.26 5.27 19.64
C LYS A 450 -0.93 4.32 19.48
N ALA A 451 -1.18 3.42 20.43
CA ALA A 451 -2.37 2.57 20.43
C ALA A 451 -3.66 3.41 20.51
N THR A 452 -3.68 4.42 21.38
CA THR A 452 -4.79 5.37 21.48
C THR A 452 -5.00 6.13 20.17
N ARG A 453 -3.92 6.58 19.54
CA ARG A 453 -3.98 7.30 18.26
C ARG A 453 -4.50 6.43 17.11
N VAL A 454 -4.12 5.15 17.08
CA VAL A 454 -4.61 4.15 16.12
C VAL A 454 -6.12 3.95 16.29
N HIS A 455 -6.57 3.75 17.52
CA HIS A 455 -8.00 3.63 17.84
C HIS A 455 -8.78 4.89 17.43
N GLN A 456 -8.33 6.08 17.82
CA GLN A 456 -9.00 7.34 17.49
C GLN A 456 -9.04 7.63 15.99
N PHE A 457 -8.01 7.24 15.23
CA PHE A 457 -8.04 7.39 13.78
C PHE A 457 -9.16 6.55 13.16
N HIS A 458 -9.29 5.30 13.58
CA HIS A 458 -10.38 4.42 13.14
C HIS A 458 -11.73 5.01 13.53
N ASP A 459 -11.96 5.22 14.83
CA ASP A 459 -13.22 5.67 15.41
C ASP A 459 -13.74 6.98 14.77
N HIS A 460 -12.90 8.00 14.69
CA HIS A 460 -13.28 9.27 14.07
C HIS A 460 -13.45 9.18 12.54
N THR A 461 -12.80 8.22 11.88
CA THR A 461 -12.99 8.02 10.43
C THR A 461 -14.33 7.32 10.14
N VAL A 462 -14.69 6.31 10.93
CA VAL A 462 -15.98 5.62 10.80
C VAL A 462 -17.13 6.53 11.25
N SER A 463 -16.93 7.34 12.29
CA SER A 463 -17.90 8.37 12.71
C SER A 463 -18.15 9.41 11.61
N ALA A 464 -17.09 9.91 10.98
CA ALA A 464 -17.23 10.84 9.86
C ALA A 464 -17.90 10.19 8.63
N LEU A 465 -17.76 8.87 8.46
CA LEU A 465 -18.53 8.13 7.45
C LEU A 465 -20.02 8.09 7.83
N ALA A 466 -20.36 7.83 9.10
CA ALA A 466 -21.75 7.84 9.56
C ALA A 466 -22.43 9.20 9.33
N ASP A 467 -21.75 10.30 9.67
CA ASP A 467 -22.24 11.66 9.41
C ASP A 467 -22.48 11.91 7.91
N MET A 468 -21.53 11.48 7.07
CA MET A 468 -21.62 11.62 5.62
C MET A 468 -22.78 10.83 5.02
N LEU A 469 -22.98 9.58 5.46
CA LEU A 469 -24.08 8.74 5.04
C LEU A 469 -25.43 9.34 5.46
N ALA A 470 -25.51 9.82 6.70
CA ALA A 470 -26.72 10.48 7.21
C ALA A 470 -27.12 11.70 6.35
N ALA A 471 -26.14 12.52 5.97
CA ALA A 471 -26.34 13.65 5.06
C ALA A 471 -26.77 13.21 3.64
N ALA A 472 -26.31 12.05 3.18
CA ALA A 472 -26.74 11.42 1.93
C ALA A 472 -28.10 10.70 2.05
N GLY A 473 -28.71 10.66 3.23
CA GLY A 473 -29.98 9.96 3.48
C GLY A 473 -29.82 8.43 3.59
N ILE A 474 -28.61 7.95 3.84
CA ILE A 474 -28.23 6.54 3.90
C ILE A 474 -28.03 6.12 5.35
N SER A 475 -28.62 4.99 5.75
CA SER A 475 -28.59 4.54 7.16
C SER A 475 -27.48 3.51 7.43
N HIS A 476 -26.98 2.83 6.40
CA HIS A 476 -25.92 1.83 6.52
C HIS A 476 -25.00 1.83 5.29
N PRO A 477 -23.68 1.58 5.42
CA PRO A 477 -22.76 1.54 4.29
C PRO A 477 -23.16 0.58 3.16
N ASP A 478 -23.82 -0.54 3.49
CA ASP A 478 -24.30 -1.54 2.50
C ASP A 478 -25.38 -1.00 1.55
N GLU A 479 -26.02 0.13 1.90
CA GLU A 479 -27.00 0.81 1.05
C GLU A 479 -26.33 1.74 0.03
N LEU A 480 -25.00 1.96 0.11
CA LEU A 480 -24.27 2.72 -0.90
C LEU A 480 -24.39 2.03 -2.26
N GLN A 481 -24.53 2.85 -3.28
CA GLN A 481 -24.77 2.43 -4.66
C GLN A 481 -24.03 3.43 -5.56
N PRO A 482 -23.67 3.03 -6.79
CA PRO A 482 -22.83 3.89 -7.64
C PRO A 482 -23.47 5.27 -7.94
N HIS A 483 -24.80 5.37 -7.97
CA HIS A 483 -25.49 6.65 -8.22
C HIS A 483 -25.39 7.66 -7.05
N HIS A 484 -25.01 7.23 -5.84
CA HIS A 484 -24.84 8.13 -4.70
C HIS A 484 -23.58 9.01 -4.80
N VAL A 485 -22.63 8.62 -5.66
CA VAL A 485 -21.38 9.36 -5.90
C VAL A 485 -21.40 9.89 -7.32
N ALA A 486 -21.06 11.15 -7.47
CA ALA A 486 -20.95 11.81 -8.76
C ALA A 486 -19.52 12.25 -9.02
N GLN A 487 -19.13 12.25 -10.29
CA GLN A 487 -17.86 12.74 -10.77
C GLN A 487 -18.07 13.79 -11.85
N ARG A 488 -17.29 14.87 -11.80
CA ARG A 488 -17.17 15.81 -12.91
C ARG A 488 -16.32 15.17 -14.00
N VAL A 489 -16.83 15.12 -15.23
CA VAL A 489 -16.17 14.45 -16.38
C VAL A 489 -15.44 15.46 -17.26
N ASP A 490 -16.00 16.66 -17.35
CA ASP A 490 -15.43 17.81 -18.03
C ASP A 490 -16.03 19.10 -17.46
N SER A 491 -15.62 20.24 -18.03
CA SER A 491 -16.13 21.58 -17.67
C SER A 491 -17.65 21.73 -17.59
N ASN A 492 -18.44 20.92 -18.32
CA ASN A 492 -19.89 21.09 -18.42
C ASN A 492 -20.70 19.86 -17.99
N ARG A 493 -20.08 18.71 -17.70
CA ARG A 493 -20.79 17.47 -17.39
C ARG A 493 -20.38 16.88 -16.04
N VAL A 494 -21.40 16.50 -15.28
CA VAL A 494 -21.31 15.70 -14.05
C VAL A 494 -22.16 14.45 -14.26
N ARG A 495 -21.64 13.28 -13.86
CA ARG A 495 -22.34 12.00 -13.98
C ARG A 495 -22.20 11.19 -12.69
N GLY A 496 -23.22 10.40 -12.36
CA GLY A 496 -23.12 9.39 -11.31
C GLY A 496 -22.17 8.27 -11.72
N LEU A 497 -21.57 7.57 -10.75
CA LEU A 497 -20.66 6.46 -11.05
C LEU A 497 -21.38 5.30 -11.77
N ASP A 498 -22.69 5.14 -11.56
CA ASP A 498 -23.58 4.21 -12.28
C ASP A 498 -23.61 4.46 -13.79
N GLN A 499 -23.39 5.71 -14.20
CA GLN A 499 -23.41 6.12 -15.60
C GLN A 499 -22.01 6.16 -16.23
N LEU A 500 -20.97 6.19 -15.40
CA LEU A 500 -19.57 6.28 -15.82
C LEU A 500 -18.93 4.90 -15.96
N HIS A 501 -19.28 3.98 -15.07
CA HIS A 501 -18.72 2.64 -15.06
C HIS A 501 -19.67 1.64 -15.70
N GLN A 502 -19.09 0.52 -16.13
CA GLN A 502 -19.84 -0.62 -16.65
C GLN A 502 -20.11 -1.57 -15.48
N PHE A 503 -21.36 -2.01 -15.35
CA PHE A 503 -21.77 -3.00 -14.37
C PHE A 503 -22.39 -4.20 -15.08
N LEU A 504 -21.83 -5.39 -14.83
CA LEU A 504 -22.34 -6.64 -15.38
C LEU A 504 -23.56 -7.09 -14.58
N LYS A 505 -24.46 -7.85 -15.21
CA LYS A 505 -25.59 -8.50 -14.52
C LYS A 505 -25.25 -9.94 -14.11
N PRO A 506 -25.93 -10.49 -13.09
CA PRO A 506 -25.74 -11.87 -12.67
C PRO A 506 -25.82 -12.86 -13.84
N GLY A 507 -24.77 -13.66 -14.03
CA GLY A 507 -24.73 -14.73 -15.03
C GLY A 507 -24.29 -14.35 -16.45
N GLU A 508 -24.07 -13.05 -16.76
CA GLU A 508 -23.75 -12.59 -18.12
C GLU A 508 -22.46 -13.18 -18.73
N LEU A 509 -21.53 -13.66 -17.90
CA LEU A 509 -20.32 -14.36 -18.37
C LEU A 509 -20.56 -15.84 -18.63
N ILE A 510 -21.55 -16.43 -17.97
CA ILE A 510 -21.87 -17.86 -18.05
C ILE A 510 -22.78 -18.13 -19.24
N ASP A 511 -23.82 -17.32 -19.41
CA ASP A 511 -24.80 -17.42 -20.50
C ASP A 511 -24.28 -16.87 -21.85
N ARG A 512 -23.08 -16.28 -21.86
CA ARG A 512 -22.45 -15.60 -23.01
C ARG A 512 -23.27 -14.42 -23.56
N SER A 513 -24.09 -13.79 -22.73
CA SER A 513 -24.87 -12.60 -23.08
C SER A 513 -24.13 -11.28 -22.84
N CYS A 514 -22.97 -11.31 -22.16
CA CYS A 514 -22.15 -10.12 -21.89
C CYS A 514 -21.85 -9.33 -23.16
N ALA A 515 -22.34 -8.09 -23.21
CA ALA A 515 -22.16 -7.17 -24.34
C ALA A 515 -20.78 -6.49 -24.36
N PHE A 516 -20.04 -6.53 -23.24
CA PHE A 516 -18.76 -5.84 -23.10
C PHE A 516 -17.59 -6.70 -23.60
N THR A 517 -17.01 -6.29 -24.73
CA THR A 517 -15.91 -7.01 -25.41
C THR A 517 -14.73 -7.28 -24.49
N PHE A 518 -14.37 -6.36 -23.59
CA PHE A 518 -13.27 -6.54 -22.64
C PHE A 518 -13.49 -7.77 -21.74
N TYR A 519 -14.66 -7.88 -21.12
CA TYR A 519 -14.98 -9.00 -20.24
C TYR A 519 -15.12 -10.31 -21.02
N LYS A 520 -15.85 -10.28 -22.14
CA LYS A 520 -16.06 -11.45 -23.00
C LYS A 520 -14.75 -12.06 -23.50
N SER A 521 -13.88 -11.24 -24.09
CA SER A 521 -12.61 -11.72 -24.67
C SER A 521 -11.64 -12.27 -23.63
N ASN A 522 -11.53 -11.66 -22.46
CA ASN A 522 -10.70 -12.18 -21.38
C ASN A 522 -11.30 -13.44 -20.76
N TRP A 523 -12.63 -13.52 -20.67
CA TRP A 523 -13.32 -14.72 -20.20
C TRP A 523 -13.07 -15.89 -21.14
N ASP A 524 -13.14 -15.69 -22.45
CA ASP A 524 -12.87 -16.74 -23.44
C ASP A 524 -11.41 -17.23 -23.40
N ARG A 525 -10.45 -16.35 -23.09
CA ARG A 525 -9.01 -16.69 -22.96
C ARG A 525 -8.66 -17.42 -21.66
N ALA A 526 -9.49 -17.31 -20.63
CA ALA A 526 -9.21 -17.88 -19.31
C ALA A 526 -9.45 -19.41 -19.28
N SER A 527 -8.61 -20.15 -18.56
CA SER A 527 -8.77 -21.59 -18.32
C SER A 527 -8.65 -21.90 -16.83
N ALA A 528 -9.50 -22.77 -16.30
CA ALA A 528 -9.36 -23.25 -14.92
C ALA A 528 -8.06 -24.06 -14.71
N ASP A 529 -7.54 -24.65 -15.78
CA ASP A 529 -6.40 -25.58 -15.73
C ASP A 529 -5.04 -24.87 -15.89
N SER A 530 -5.01 -23.54 -16.15
CA SER A 530 -3.76 -22.78 -16.29
C SER A 530 -3.96 -21.27 -16.10
N PHE A 531 -2.98 -20.59 -15.50
CA PHE A 531 -2.92 -19.11 -15.49
C PHE A 531 -2.51 -18.52 -16.86
N GLY A 532 -1.98 -19.35 -17.77
CA GLY A 532 -1.72 -18.94 -19.15
C GLY A 532 -2.99 -18.73 -19.96
N GLN A 533 -2.88 -17.97 -21.06
CA GLN A 533 -4.00 -17.80 -22.00
C GLN A 533 -4.23 -19.09 -22.81
N VAL A 534 -5.50 -19.39 -23.07
CA VAL A 534 -5.89 -20.31 -24.15
C VAL A 534 -5.67 -19.58 -25.48
N ILE A 535 -4.61 -19.94 -26.20
CA ILE A 535 -4.34 -19.40 -27.53
C ILE A 535 -5.18 -20.20 -28.53
N ASP A 536 -6.26 -19.60 -29.02
CA ASP A 536 -6.98 -20.12 -30.18
C ASP A 536 -6.16 -19.83 -31.45
N MET A 537 -5.43 -20.83 -31.93
CA MET A 537 -4.63 -20.77 -33.16
C MET A 537 -5.48 -20.58 -34.44
N SER A 538 -6.81 -20.61 -34.34
CA SER A 538 -7.73 -20.44 -35.48
C SER A 538 -8.14 -18.97 -35.74
N GLN A 539 -7.78 -18.03 -34.87
CA GLN A 539 -7.99 -16.61 -35.14
C GLN A 539 -6.79 -16.00 -35.87
N PRO A 540 -6.94 -15.49 -37.11
CA PRO A 540 -5.84 -14.89 -37.85
C PRO A 540 -5.29 -13.67 -37.09
N ASN A 541 -3.97 -13.62 -37.02
CA ASN A 541 -3.19 -12.56 -36.41
C ASN A 541 -3.64 -11.19 -36.97
N ARG A 542 -4.30 -10.34 -36.17
CA ARG A 542 -4.75 -8.99 -36.57
C ARG A 542 -3.61 -8.01 -36.91
N MET A 543 -2.36 -8.48 -36.97
CA MET A 543 -1.22 -7.72 -37.49
C MET A 543 -1.13 -7.70 -39.02
N ALA A 544 -1.98 -8.42 -39.76
CA ALA A 544 -1.99 -8.42 -41.23
C ALA A 544 -2.83 -7.30 -41.88
N ASP A 545 -3.63 -6.55 -41.11
CA ASP A 545 -4.52 -5.48 -41.62
C ASP A 545 -3.96 -4.07 -41.37
N MET A 546 -2.64 -3.88 -41.54
CA MET A 546 -2.10 -2.53 -41.71
C MET A 546 -2.11 -2.16 -43.20
N PRO A 547 -2.78 -1.07 -43.62
CA PRO A 547 -2.74 -0.65 -45.00
C PRO A 547 -1.30 -0.26 -45.38
N GLU A 548 -0.75 -0.92 -46.40
CA GLU A 548 0.46 -0.50 -47.12
C GLU A 548 0.22 0.89 -47.72
N THR A 549 0.40 1.94 -46.91
CA THR A 549 0.36 3.32 -47.38
C THR A 549 1.50 4.10 -46.76
N ILE A 550 2.72 3.78 -47.18
CA ILE A 550 3.74 4.80 -47.43
C ILE A 550 4.40 4.47 -48.77
N GLY A 551 3.74 4.93 -49.84
CA GLY A 551 4.31 5.00 -51.15
C GLY A 551 5.47 5.99 -51.18
N ARG A 552 6.47 5.63 -51.99
CA ARG A 552 7.49 6.47 -52.60
C ARG A 552 7.10 7.96 -52.67
N ALA A 553 7.93 8.82 -52.11
CA ALA A 553 8.23 10.12 -52.68
C ALA A 553 9.76 10.21 -52.79
N ALA A 554 10.24 10.15 -54.03
CA ALA A 554 11.58 10.54 -54.40
C ALA A 554 11.56 12.04 -54.67
N GLU A 555 12.48 12.79 -54.06
CA GLU A 555 13.34 13.83 -54.65
C GLU A 555 14.35 14.32 -53.62
#